data_AF-A0A9W7Z3U9-F1
#
_entry.id   AF-A0A9W7Z3U9-F1
#
_cell.length_a   1.000
_cell.length_b   1.000
_cell.length_c   1.000
_cell.angle_alpha   90.00
_cell.angle_beta   90.00
_cell.angle_gamma   90.00
#
_symmetry.space_group_name_H-M   'P 1'
#
loop_
_entity.id
_entity.type
_entity.pdbx_description
1 polymer ?
#
loop_
_entity_poly.entity_id
_entity_poly.type
_entity_poly.pdbx_seq_one_letter_code
_entity_poly.pdbx_strand_id
1 'polypeptide(L)'
;MNPLLDKLDETVEAALQTLFPPTDTTLAKDAQQRAHDFATQVSTVHAQFAELKSTLDEHPRTCTPRAILEKEITVLRQDIQLKNDSLEKYRKLLADYSEKLKTLDNENRINIEGI
;
A
#
# COMPACT_ATOMS: atom_id res chain seq x y z
N MET A 1 7.69 3.63 14.63
CA MET A 1 9.09 3.83 14.20
C MET A 1 9.87 2.57 14.54
N ASN A 2 10.83 2.18 13.70
CA ASN A 2 11.49 0.88 13.79
C ASN A 2 12.61 0.96 14.83
N PRO A 3 12.56 0.22 15.96
CA PRO A 3 13.50 0.38 17.09
C PRO A 3 14.97 0.06 16.74
N LEU A 4 15.22 -0.50 15.54
CA LEU A 4 16.55 -0.72 14.98
C LEU A 4 17.13 0.53 14.30
N LEU A 5 16.29 1.42 13.75
CA LEU A 5 16.73 2.67 13.13
C LEU A 5 17.09 3.70 14.20
N ASP A 6 16.28 3.82 15.25
CA ASP A 6 16.55 4.73 16.37
C ASP A 6 17.88 4.38 17.07
N LYS A 7 18.20 3.09 17.21
CA LYS A 7 19.49 2.62 17.74
C LYS A 7 20.67 2.88 16.80
N LEU A 8 20.44 2.84 15.49
CA LEU A 8 21.47 3.11 14.49
C LEU A 8 21.87 4.59 14.53
N ASP A 9 20.88 5.49 14.60
CA ASP A 9 21.09 6.93 14.68
C ASP A 9 21.87 7.32 15.95
N GLU A 10 21.50 6.77 17.11
CA GLU A 10 22.23 6.99 18.37
C GLU A 10 23.68 6.47 18.31
N THR A 11 23.92 5.34 17.64
CA THR A 11 25.25 4.74 17.53
C THR A 11 26.15 5.52 16.57
N VAL A 12 25.59 6.07 15.48
CA VAL A 12 26.30 6.94 14.54
C VAL A 12 26.67 8.27 15.19
N GLU A 13 25.76 8.86 15.95
CA GLU A 13 26.02 10.11 16.67
C GLU A 13 27.14 9.94 17.71
N ALA A 14 27.09 8.85 18.48
CA ALA A 14 28.16 8.51 19.43
C ALA A 14 29.52 8.28 18.76
N ALA A 15 29.54 7.70 17.55
CA ALA A 15 30.77 7.47 16.78
C ALA A 15 31.37 8.75 16.18
N LEU A 16 30.53 9.73 15.85
CA LEU A 16 31.02 11.03 15.39
C LEU A 16 31.58 11.86 16.55
N GLN A 17 30.96 11.78 17.73
CA GLN A 17 31.41 12.48 18.94
C GLN A 17 32.73 11.93 19.50
N THR A 18 33.06 10.64 19.29
CA THR A 18 34.36 10.07 19.67
C THR A 18 35.52 10.56 18.80
N LEU A 19 35.29 10.81 17.51
CA LEU A 19 36.29 11.42 16.62
C LEU A 19 36.47 12.92 16.87
N PHE A 20 35.36 13.63 17.13
CA PHE A 20 35.33 15.08 17.29
C PHE A 20 34.69 15.47 18.63
N PRO A 21 35.41 15.31 19.76
CA PRO A 21 34.88 15.71 21.05
C PRO A 21 34.66 17.23 21.10
N PRO A 22 33.59 17.71 21.77
CA PRO A 22 33.36 19.14 21.94
C PRO A 22 34.49 19.79 22.75
N THR A 23 34.77 21.04 22.41
CA THR A 23 35.99 21.82 22.71
C THR A 23 36.37 21.97 24.20
N ASP A 24 35.55 21.51 25.14
CA ASP A 24 35.71 21.74 26.59
C ASP A 24 36.12 20.51 27.42
N THR A 25 36.38 19.36 26.79
CA THR A 25 36.84 18.18 27.56
C THR A 25 38.36 18.14 27.66
N THR A 26 38.87 18.51 28.84
CA THR A 26 40.20 18.17 29.32
C THR A 26 40.33 16.65 29.33
N LEU A 27 40.86 16.05 28.27
CA LEU A 27 41.47 14.72 28.24
C LEU A 27 41.94 14.45 26.81
N ALA A 28 43.22 14.73 26.56
CA ALA A 28 43.96 14.12 25.47
C ALA A 28 44.10 12.61 25.75
N LYS A 29 43.00 11.86 25.66
CA LYS A 29 43.09 10.42 25.42
C LYS A 29 43.64 10.26 24.00
N ASP A 30 44.70 9.47 23.92
CA ASP A 30 45.56 9.28 22.77
C ASP A 30 44.73 9.21 21.48
N ALA A 31 45.08 10.00 20.47
CA ALA A 31 44.32 10.04 19.21
C ALA A 31 44.21 8.63 18.59
N GLN A 32 45.19 7.77 18.90
CA GLN A 32 45.23 6.37 18.52
C GLN A 32 44.14 5.52 19.21
N GLN A 33 43.84 5.77 20.49
CA GLN A 33 42.73 5.10 21.18
C GLN A 33 41.38 5.54 20.62
N ARG A 34 41.21 6.83 20.32
CA ARG A 34 39.97 7.34 19.71
C ARG A 34 39.74 6.79 18.31
N ALA A 35 40.81 6.69 17.50
CA ALA A 35 40.73 6.05 16.19
C ALA A 35 40.38 4.56 16.29
N HIS A 36 40.87 3.86 17.32
CA HIS A 36 40.55 2.47 17.58
C HIS A 36 39.09 2.27 18.03
N ASP A 37 38.62 3.11 18.95
CA ASP A 37 37.24 3.10 19.44
C ASP A 37 36.26 3.42 18.29
N PHE A 38 36.60 4.39 17.44
CA PHE A 38 35.83 4.71 16.23
C PHE A 38 35.81 3.55 15.23
N ALA A 39 36.96 2.92 14.94
CA ALA A 39 37.01 1.78 14.04
C ALA A 39 36.14 0.60 14.53
N THR A 40 36.09 0.41 15.85
CA THR A 40 35.24 -0.60 16.50
C THR A 40 33.76 -0.25 16.39
N GLN A 41 33.41 1.03 16.57
CA GLN A 41 32.04 1.52 16.41
C GLN A 41 31.57 1.42 14.95
N VAL A 42 32.41 1.79 13.98
CA VAL A 42 32.14 1.64 12.54
C VAL A 42 31.94 0.18 12.16
N SER A 43 32.75 -0.73 12.71
CA SER A 43 32.59 -2.17 12.49
C SER A 43 31.25 -2.68 13.03
N THR A 44 30.83 -2.17 14.19
CA THR A 44 29.51 -2.48 14.79
C THR A 44 28.37 -1.97 13.91
N VAL A 45 28.46 -0.74 13.40
CA VAL A 45 27.47 -0.17 12.47
C VAL A 45 27.40 -0.99 11.18
N HIS A 46 28.54 -1.40 10.61
CA HIS A 46 28.55 -2.27 9.43
C HIS A 46 27.88 -3.62 9.68
N ALA A 47 28.09 -4.23 10.84
CA ALA A 47 27.42 -5.47 11.21
C ALA A 47 25.90 -5.28 11.34
N GLN A 48 25.45 -4.20 11.97
CA GLN A 48 24.02 -3.86 12.08
C GLN A 48 23.39 -3.58 10.71
N PHE A 49 24.10 -2.92 9.79
CA PHE A 49 23.64 -2.74 8.41
C PHE A 49 23.54 -4.06 7.64
N ALA A 50 24.50 -4.97 7.82
CA ALA A 50 24.46 -6.29 7.20
C ALA A 50 23.28 -7.12 7.73
N GLU A 51 22.99 -7.05 9.03
CA GLU A 51 21.83 -7.69 9.66
C GLU A 51 20.50 -7.09 9.17
N LEU A 52 20.41 -5.75 9.08
CA LEU A 52 19.24 -5.07 8.54
C LEU A 52 18.99 -5.47 7.08
N LYS A 53 20.06 -5.56 6.28
CA LYS A 53 20.00 -6.01 4.89
C LYS A 53 19.58 -7.47 4.79
N SER A 54 20.14 -8.36 5.60
CA SER A 54 19.72 -9.77 5.67
C SER A 54 18.25 -9.88 6.04
N THR A 55 17.80 -9.13 7.04
CA THR A 55 16.40 -9.09 7.47
C THR A 55 15.47 -8.59 6.35
N LEU A 56 15.91 -7.58 5.59
CA LEU A 56 15.17 -7.04 4.44
C LEU A 56 15.12 -8.02 3.26
N ASP A 57 16.22 -8.72 3.01
CA ASP A 57 16.35 -9.73 1.95
C ASP A 57 15.58 -11.03 2.31
N GLU A 58 15.52 -11.39 3.60
CA GLU A 58 14.74 -12.50 4.17
C GLU A 58 13.24 -12.19 4.27
N HIS A 59 12.85 -10.91 4.22
CA HIS A 59 11.47 -10.47 4.01
C HIS A 59 11.29 -10.01 2.56
N PRO A 60 11.33 -10.92 1.55
CA PRO A 60 11.00 -10.54 0.19
C PRO A 60 9.58 -10.03 0.23
N ARG A 61 9.34 -8.73 0.04
CA ARG A 61 8.03 -8.04 0.10
C ARG A 61 6.89 -8.98 -0.29
N THR A 62 6.37 -9.72 0.69
CA THR A 62 5.40 -10.78 0.45
C THR A 62 4.11 -10.07 0.17
N CYS A 63 3.60 -10.29 -1.04
CA CYS A 63 2.51 -9.56 -1.69
C CYS A 63 2.95 -8.22 -2.28
N THR A 64 3.30 -8.23 -3.57
CA THR A 64 3.34 -6.99 -4.35
C THR A 64 1.96 -6.35 -4.27
N PRO A 65 1.84 -5.04 -3.99
CA PRO A 65 0.56 -4.32 -4.01
C PRO A 65 -0.23 -4.57 -5.31
N ARG A 66 0.49 -4.86 -6.40
CA ARG A 66 -0.06 -5.23 -7.71
C ARG A 66 -0.93 -6.48 -7.70
N ALA A 67 -0.53 -7.56 -7.02
CA ALA A 67 -1.33 -8.79 -6.98
C ALA A 67 -2.65 -8.60 -6.21
N ILE A 68 -2.62 -7.78 -5.15
CA ILE A 68 -3.82 -7.39 -4.39
C ILE A 68 -4.74 -6.54 -5.27
N LEU A 69 -4.20 -5.53 -5.93
CA LEU A 69 -4.93 -4.69 -6.88
C LEU A 69 -5.53 -5.48 -8.03
N GLU A 70 -4.81 -6.45 -8.60
CA GLU A 70 -5.32 -7.32 -9.68
C GLU A 70 -6.50 -8.18 -9.21
N LYS A 71 -6.44 -8.69 -7.96
CA LYS A 71 -7.56 -9.41 -7.35
C LYS A 71 -8.77 -8.51 -7.13
N GLU A 72 -8.57 -7.30 -6.59
CA GLU A 72 -9.64 -6.32 -6.38
C GLU A 72 -10.28 -5.88 -7.69
N ILE A 73 -9.48 -5.61 -8.73
CA ILE A 73 -9.97 -5.27 -10.08
C ILE A 73 -10.82 -6.42 -10.64
N THR A 74 -10.40 -7.67 -10.43
CA THR A 74 -11.15 -8.84 -10.91
C THR A 74 -12.50 -8.95 -10.22
N VAL A 75 -12.55 -8.75 -8.89
CA VAL A 75 -13.81 -8.74 -8.12
C VAL A 75 -14.73 -7.62 -8.58
N LEU A 76 -14.21 -6.40 -8.75
CA LEU A 76 -14.98 -5.26 -9.23
C LEU A 76 -15.54 -5.48 -10.64
N ARG A 77 -14.77 -6.10 -11.54
CA ARG A 77 -15.25 -6.45 -12.89
C ARG A 77 -16.41 -7.44 -12.84
N GLN A 78 -16.35 -8.44 -11.97
CA GLN A 78 -17.45 -9.40 -11.79
C GLN A 78 -18.72 -8.72 -11.24
N ASP A 79 -18.59 -7.83 -10.25
CA ASP A 79 -19.73 -7.08 -9.70
C ASP A 79 -20.38 -6.17 -10.76
N ILE A 80 -19.56 -5.46 -11.54
CA ILE A 80 -20.05 -4.62 -12.66
C ILE A 80 -20.81 -5.47 -13.68
N GLN A 81 -20.30 -6.65 -14.03
CA GLN A 81 -20.97 -7.54 -14.97
C GLN A 81 -22.34 -7.99 -14.45
N LEU A 82 -22.43 -8.43 -13.19
CA LEU A 82 -23.69 -8.86 -12.57
C LEU A 82 -24.72 -7.73 -12.53
N LYS A 83 -24.28 -6.50 -12.26
CA LYS A 83 -25.13 -5.31 -12.27
C LYS A 83 -25.61 -4.98 -13.68
N ASN A 84 -24.73 -5.06 -14.68
CA ASN A 84 -25.11 -4.87 -16.09
C ASN A 84 -26.14 -5.90 -16.54
N ASP A 85 -25.96 -7.18 -16.21
CA ASP A 85 -26.93 -8.23 -16.55
C ASP A 85 -28.29 -7.98 -15.90
N SER A 86 -28.29 -7.47 -14.66
CA SER A 86 -29.52 -7.09 -13.95
C SER A 86 -30.22 -5.89 -14.59
N LEU A 87 -29.47 -4.85 -14.96
CA LEU A 87 -29.99 -3.68 -15.67
C LEU A 87 -30.59 -4.07 -17.03
N GLU A 88 -29.96 -4.98 -17.75
CA GLU A 88 -30.45 -5.45 -19.04
C GLU A 88 -31.77 -6.22 -18.90
N LYS A 89 -31.93 -7.03 -17.84
CA LYS A 89 -33.22 -7.67 -17.51
C LYS A 89 -34.31 -6.63 -17.26
N TYR A 90 -34.03 -5.59 -16.46
CA TYR A 90 -35.01 -4.54 -16.19
C TYR A 90 -35.37 -3.74 -17.44
N ARG A 91 -34.40 -3.46 -18.33
CA ARG A 91 -34.68 -2.81 -19.62
C ARG A 91 -35.65 -3.61 -20.47
N LYS A 92 -35.44 -4.92 -20.60
CA LYS A 92 -36.36 -5.81 -21.33
C LYS A 92 -37.74 -5.81 -20.71
N LEU A 93 -37.81 -5.95 -19.39
CA LEU A 93 -39.08 -5.92 -18.66
C LEU A 93 -39.86 -4.61 -18.89
N LEU A 94 -39.18 -3.47 -18.85
CA LEU A 94 -39.78 -2.16 -19.13
C LEU A 94 -40.25 -2.03 -20.59
N ALA A 95 -39.49 -2.58 -21.54
CA ALA A 95 -39.90 -2.61 -22.94
C ALA A 95 -41.19 -3.44 -23.11
N ASP A 96 -41.25 -4.63 -22.53
CA ASP A 96 -42.42 -5.50 -22.58
C ASP A 96 -43.66 -4.83 -21.95
N TYR A 97 -43.50 -4.17 -20.79
CA TYR A 97 -44.59 -3.41 -20.17
C TYR A 97 -45.04 -2.22 -21.00
N SER A 98 -44.10 -1.49 -21.62
CA SER A 98 -44.44 -0.38 -22.51
C SER A 98 -45.24 -0.87 -23.73
N GLU A 99 -44.87 -2.02 -24.30
CA GLU A 99 -45.60 -2.62 -25.41
C GLU A 99 -47.01 -3.05 -24.98
N LYS A 100 -47.13 -3.75 -23.84
CA LYS A 100 -48.44 -4.14 -23.27
C LYS A 100 -49.34 -2.94 -22.99
N LEU A 101 -48.79 -1.83 -22.50
CA LEU A 101 -49.55 -0.62 -22.27
C LEU A 101 -50.03 0.00 -23.58
N LYS A 102 -49.20 0.00 -24.63
CA LYS A 102 -49.60 0.47 -25.97
C LYS A 102 -50.68 -0.39 -26.58
N THR A 103 -50.60 -1.72 -26.46
CA THR A 103 -51.64 -2.62 -26.98
C THR A 103 -52.95 -2.40 -26.24
N LEU A 104 -52.90 -2.31 -24.90
CA LEU A 104 -54.08 -2.11 -24.07
C LEU A 104 -54.72 -0.72 -24.27
N ASP A 105 -53.90 0.32 -24.47
CA ASP A 105 -54.37 1.66 -24.84
C ASP A 105 -55.06 1.64 -26.21
N ASN A 106 -54.47 0.97 -27.21
CA ASN A 106 -55.08 0.83 -28.53
C ASN A 106 -56.39 0.02 -28.50
N GLU A 107 -56.44 -1.08 -27.75
CA GLU A 107 -57.67 -1.86 -27.53
C GLU A 107 -58.75 -1.03 -26.84
N ASN A 108 -58.39 -0.27 -25.80
CA ASN A 108 -59.32 0.64 -25.12
C ASN A 108 -59.82 1.72 -26.07
N ARG A 109 -58.94 2.28 -26.91
CA ARG A 109 -59.32 3.30 -27.88
C ARG A 109 -60.31 2.76 -28.90
N ILE A 110 -60.09 1.55 -29.43
CA ILE A 110 -61.04 0.87 -30.32
C ILE A 110 -62.38 0.64 -29.62
N ASN A 111 -62.37 0.19 -28.36
CA ASN A 111 -63.60 -0.05 -27.59
C ASN A 111 -64.38 1.24 -27.28
N ILE A 112 -63.69 2.36 -27.07
CA ILE A 112 -64.31 3.67 -26.78
C ILE A 112 -64.78 4.36 -28.07
N GLU A 113 -63.98 4.30 -29.14
CA GLU A 113 -64.31 4.87 -30.46
C GLU A 113 -65.33 4.02 -31.24
N GLY A 114 -65.53 2.75 -30.86
CA GLY A 114 -66.49 1.82 -31.42
C GLY A 114 -67.94 1.98 -30.93
N ILE A 115 -68.44 3.23 -30.90
CA ILE A 115 -69.88 3.54 -30.97
C ILE A 115 -70.30 3.63 -32.44
#